data_AF-A0A7X4W7B3-F1
#
_entry.id   AF-A0A7X4W7B3-F1
#
_cell.length_a   1.000
_cell.length_b   1.000
_cell.length_c   1.000
_cell.angle_alpha   90.00
_cell.angle_beta   90.00
_cell.angle_gamma   90.00
#
_symmetry.space_group_name_H-M   'P 1'
#
loop_
_entity.id
_entity.type
_entity.pdbx_description
1 polymer ?
#
loop_
_entity_poly.entity_id
_entity_poly.type
_entity_poly.pdbx_seq_one_letter_code
_entity_poly.pdbx_strand_id
1 'polypeptide(L)'
;MEEILNYLQLGANAFALLVAGWIYSAYIKNLNASLKSKDEQIRAVEKNISFLKDKNSDLEKKSPENIEKILNERIKIREEEILRLNDDKQEHTQELKAKTQEVHRLKSEVEKSKDIRRTMELLELDLEEDDDDEFRLFSSDAEYEIEEMGFVAVDSGQLMITDPCYIDSEWQDTEFEDIRLLKDKETGAIYQFRKDFSNYEAKIDGFDETVNELIASGRLEQIEIDYSSKVDFSYAGACYSTLSERGYGSLPFQLGHEGAGIAVRTILGDGMYPVYAEKYDGKIVRVYFNLI
;
A
#
# COMPACT_ATOMS: atom_id res chain seq x y z
N MET A 1 -68.12 -17.87 119.13
CA MET A 1 -66.74 -18.20 118.71
C MET A 1 -66.67 -18.94 117.37
N GLU A 2 -67.75 -19.61 116.92
CA GLU A 2 -67.76 -20.36 115.65
C GLU A 2 -67.77 -19.47 114.39
N GLU A 3 -68.43 -18.30 114.40
CA GLU A 3 -68.47 -17.43 113.22
C GLU A 3 -67.09 -16.82 112.86
N ILE A 4 -66.27 -16.50 113.86
CA ILE A 4 -64.92 -15.96 113.64
C ILE A 4 -64.02 -17.02 113.02
N LEU A 5 -64.15 -18.29 113.44
CA LEU A 5 -63.37 -19.41 112.88
C LEU A 5 -63.72 -19.67 111.41
N ASN A 6 -65.01 -19.62 111.05
CA ASN A 6 -65.45 -19.79 109.66
C ASN A 6 -64.98 -18.64 108.75
N TYR A 7 -64.99 -17.39 109.22
CA TYR A 7 -64.43 -16.26 108.47
C TYR A 7 -62.91 -16.37 108.30
N LEU A 8 -62.20 -16.88 109.30
CA LEU A 8 -60.74 -17.11 109.25
C LEU A 8 -60.38 -18.24 108.27
N GLN A 9 -61.18 -19.31 108.24
CA GLN A 9 -61.03 -20.42 107.30
C GLN A 9 -61.39 -20.00 105.85
N LEU A 10 -62.43 -19.18 105.68
CA LEU A 10 -62.76 -18.58 104.39
C LEU A 10 -61.62 -17.65 103.89
N GLY A 11 -61.05 -16.84 104.79
CA GLY A 11 -59.90 -15.98 104.51
C GLY A 11 -58.63 -16.78 104.14
N ALA A 12 -58.37 -17.90 104.83
CA ALA A 12 -57.25 -18.78 104.53
C ALA A 12 -57.41 -19.49 103.17
N ASN A 13 -58.62 -19.94 102.83
CA ASN A 13 -58.91 -20.53 101.52
C ASN A 13 -58.82 -19.49 100.39
N ALA A 14 -59.31 -18.27 100.61
CA ALA A 14 -59.16 -17.17 99.68
C ALA A 14 -57.68 -16.81 99.46
N PHE A 15 -56.88 -16.78 100.53
CA PHE A 15 -55.44 -16.55 100.45
C PHE A 15 -54.72 -17.69 99.71
N ALA A 16 -55.08 -18.95 99.97
CA ALA A 16 -54.51 -20.10 99.27
C ALA A 16 -54.84 -20.06 97.76
N LEU A 17 -56.06 -19.66 97.38
CA LEU A 17 -56.44 -19.45 95.98
C LEU A 17 -55.67 -18.29 95.32
N LEU A 18 -55.41 -17.21 96.06
CA LEU A 18 -54.58 -16.11 95.56
C LEU A 18 -53.13 -16.53 95.36
N VAL A 19 -52.55 -17.30 96.28
CA VAL A 19 -51.19 -17.84 96.16
C VAL A 19 -51.11 -18.85 95.00
N ALA A 20 -52.09 -19.73 94.86
CA ALA A 20 -52.17 -20.67 93.73
C ALA A 20 -52.30 -19.94 92.39
N GLY A 21 -53.14 -18.90 92.32
CA GLY A 21 -53.28 -18.04 91.14
C GLY A 21 -51.99 -17.29 90.81
N TRP A 22 -51.24 -16.83 91.82
CA TRP A 22 -49.95 -16.18 91.63
C TRP A 22 -48.88 -17.16 91.12
N ILE A 23 -48.80 -18.36 91.69
CA ILE A 23 -47.88 -19.42 91.23
C ILE A 23 -48.20 -19.82 89.78
N TYR A 24 -49.48 -19.98 89.45
CA TYR A 24 -49.92 -20.29 88.08
C TYR A 24 -49.58 -19.16 87.10
N SER A 25 -49.78 -17.90 87.51
CA SER A 25 -49.39 -16.73 86.72
C SER A 25 -47.87 -16.66 86.51
N ALA A 26 -47.07 -16.95 87.54
CA ALA A 26 -45.61 -17.00 87.47
C ALA A 26 -45.14 -18.14 86.55
N TYR A 27 -45.78 -19.31 86.61
CA TYR A 27 -45.50 -20.45 85.74
C TYR A 27 -45.81 -20.12 84.26
N ILE A 28 -46.96 -19.50 83.97
CA ILE A 28 -47.31 -19.02 82.62
C ILE A 28 -46.31 -17.99 82.12
N LYS A 29 -45.89 -17.04 82.97
CA LYS A 29 -44.87 -16.04 82.59
C LYS A 29 -43.54 -16.70 82.25
N ASN A 30 -43.12 -17.72 83.01
CA ASN A 30 -41.88 -18.46 82.74
C ASN A 30 -41.97 -19.28 81.45
N LEU A 31 -43.11 -19.92 81.18
CA LEU A 31 -43.39 -20.61 79.91
C LEU A 31 -43.32 -19.66 78.71
N ASN A 32 -43.96 -18.48 78.82
CA ASN A 32 -43.91 -17.46 77.78
C ASN A 32 -42.50 -16.90 77.57
N ALA A 33 -41.73 -16.71 78.65
CA ALA A 33 -40.33 -16.28 78.56
C ALA A 33 -39.45 -17.35 77.89
N SER A 34 -39.67 -18.63 78.22
CA SER A 34 -38.98 -19.77 77.60
C SER A 34 -39.34 -19.92 76.11
N LEU A 35 -40.62 -19.76 75.76
CA LEU A 35 -41.07 -19.73 74.35
C LEU A 35 -40.43 -18.58 73.58
N LYS A 36 -40.41 -17.37 74.15
CA LYS A 36 -39.79 -16.21 73.52
C LYS A 36 -38.28 -16.40 73.32
N SER A 37 -37.59 -16.99 74.30
CA SER A 37 -36.17 -17.34 74.18
C SER A 37 -35.91 -18.38 73.08
N LYS A 38 -36.78 -19.40 72.96
CA LYS A 38 -36.70 -20.37 71.87
C LYS A 38 -36.98 -19.75 70.50
N ASP A 39 -37.95 -18.84 70.39
CA ASP A 39 -38.22 -18.11 69.15
C ASP A 39 -37.03 -17.23 68.75
N GLU A 40 -36.36 -16.58 69.71
CA GLU A 40 -35.14 -15.83 69.46
C GLU A 40 -33.98 -16.74 69.00
N GLN A 41 -33.85 -17.94 69.58
CA GLN A 41 -32.88 -18.95 69.13
C GLN A 41 -33.21 -19.44 67.71
N ILE A 42 -34.48 -19.72 67.41
CA ILE A 42 -34.92 -20.15 66.07
C ILE A 42 -34.59 -19.06 65.04
N ARG A 43 -34.91 -17.80 65.33
CA ARG A 43 -34.56 -16.68 64.44
C ARG A 43 -33.06 -16.50 64.26
N ALA A 44 -32.26 -16.71 65.32
CA ALA A 44 -30.81 -16.66 65.23
C ALA A 44 -30.27 -17.80 64.35
N VAL A 45 -30.83 -19.00 64.46
CA VAL A 45 -30.47 -20.16 63.63
C VAL A 45 -30.90 -19.93 62.17
N GLU A 46 -32.11 -19.43 61.92
CA GLU A 46 -32.57 -19.08 60.57
C GLU A 46 -31.67 -18.06 59.89
N LYS A 47 -31.25 -17.00 60.61
CA LYS A 47 -30.28 -16.01 60.10
C LYS A 47 -28.93 -16.63 59.79
N ASN A 48 -28.46 -17.56 60.61
CA ASN A 48 -27.21 -18.27 60.35
C ASN A 48 -27.33 -19.19 59.13
N ILE A 49 -28.46 -19.87 58.96
CA ILE A 49 -28.73 -20.72 57.79
C ILE A 49 -28.78 -19.87 56.52
N SER A 50 -29.46 -18.73 56.53
CA SER A 50 -29.50 -17.83 55.37
C SER A 50 -28.10 -17.29 55.03
N PHE A 51 -27.34 -16.87 56.06
CA PHE A 51 -25.97 -16.41 55.88
C PHE A 51 -25.05 -17.50 55.31
N LEU A 52 -25.16 -18.73 55.79
CA LEU A 52 -24.39 -19.86 55.25
C LEU A 52 -24.78 -20.18 53.81
N LYS A 53 -26.07 -20.09 53.47
CA LYS A 53 -26.57 -20.28 52.11
C LYS A 53 -26.02 -19.22 51.16
N ASP A 54 -26.03 -17.95 51.55
CA ASP A 54 -25.47 -16.86 50.77
C ASP A 54 -23.96 -17.03 50.58
N LYS A 55 -23.25 -17.38 51.66
CA LYS A 55 -21.80 -17.63 51.61
C LYS A 55 -21.45 -18.82 50.71
N ASN A 56 -22.26 -19.87 50.72
CA ASN A 56 -22.05 -21.04 49.86
C ASN A 56 -22.30 -20.68 48.38
N SER A 57 -23.34 -19.90 48.09
CA SER A 57 -23.58 -19.38 46.74
C SER A 57 -22.42 -18.50 46.24
N ASP A 58 -21.85 -17.66 47.11
CA ASP A 58 -20.69 -16.84 46.77
C ASP A 58 -19.43 -17.68 46.56
N LEU A 59 -19.27 -18.78 47.29
CA LEU A 59 -18.19 -19.74 47.07
C LEU A 59 -18.37 -20.53 45.77
N GLU A 60 -19.59 -20.94 45.42
CA GLU A 60 -19.90 -21.59 44.13
C GLU A 60 -19.62 -20.65 42.95
N LYS A 61 -19.93 -19.36 43.06
CA LYS A 61 -19.58 -18.35 42.03
C LYS A 61 -18.07 -18.15 41.91
N LYS A 62 -17.34 -18.28 43.01
CA LYS A 62 -15.87 -18.21 43.05
C LYS A 62 -15.19 -19.55 42.82
N SER A 63 -15.96 -20.61 42.57
CA SER A 63 -15.42 -21.93 42.28
C SER A 63 -14.52 -21.84 41.04
N PRO A 64 -13.34 -22.46 41.05
CA PRO A 64 -12.43 -22.48 39.90
C PRO A 64 -13.14 -22.90 38.61
N GLU A 65 -14.06 -23.87 38.69
CA GLU A 65 -14.81 -24.39 37.54
C GLU A 65 -15.75 -23.35 36.92
N ASN A 66 -16.45 -22.56 37.74
CA ASN A 66 -17.33 -21.48 37.25
C ASN A 66 -16.51 -20.34 36.65
N ILE A 67 -15.38 -20.00 37.27
CA ILE A 67 -14.46 -18.99 36.74
C ILE A 67 -13.88 -19.45 35.41
N GLU A 68 -13.46 -20.71 35.29
CA GLU A 68 -12.94 -21.30 34.05
C GLU A 68 -14.00 -21.30 32.95
N LYS A 69 -15.25 -21.67 33.27
CA LYS A 69 -16.36 -21.62 32.32
C LYS A 69 -16.62 -20.20 31.81
N ILE A 70 -16.68 -19.22 32.71
CA ILE A 70 -16.88 -17.81 32.35
C ILE A 70 -15.71 -17.27 31.51
N LEU A 71 -14.48 -17.65 31.86
CA LEU A 71 -13.29 -17.27 31.12
C LEU A 71 -13.31 -17.89 29.72
N ASN A 72 -13.62 -19.17 29.58
CA ASN A 72 -13.73 -19.84 28.29
C ASN A 72 -14.82 -19.23 27.41
N GLU A 73 -16.00 -18.92 27.96
CA GLU A 73 -17.05 -18.22 27.23
C GLU A 73 -16.57 -16.83 26.76
N ARG A 74 -15.88 -16.07 27.63
CA ARG A 74 -15.33 -14.77 27.26
C ARG A 74 -14.22 -14.87 26.21
N ILE A 75 -13.34 -15.86 26.32
CA ILE A 75 -12.28 -16.12 25.33
C ILE A 75 -12.92 -16.43 23.99
N LYS A 76 -13.91 -17.32 23.96
CA LYS A 76 -14.63 -17.68 22.73
C LYS A 76 -15.30 -16.47 22.07
N ILE A 77 -16.00 -15.63 22.84
CA ILE A 77 -16.61 -14.39 22.32
C ILE A 77 -15.54 -13.47 21.73
N ARG A 78 -14.38 -13.33 22.39
CA ARG A 78 -13.29 -12.50 21.90
C ARG A 78 -12.62 -13.07 20.65
N GLU A 79 -12.46 -14.38 20.56
CA GLU A 79 -11.92 -15.06 19.38
C GLU A 79 -12.85 -14.87 18.17
N GLU A 80 -14.16 -15.03 18.36
CA GLU A 80 -15.17 -14.77 17.33
C GLU A 80 -15.15 -13.29 16.89
N GLU A 81 -15.01 -12.35 17.83
CA GLU A 81 -14.93 -10.93 17.53
C GLU A 81 -13.63 -10.55 16.80
N ILE A 82 -12.49 -11.15 17.17
CA ILE A 82 -11.22 -10.97 16.47
C ILE A 82 -11.30 -11.49 15.04
N LEU A 83 -11.91 -12.66 14.83
CA LEU A 83 -12.08 -13.24 13.49
C LEU A 83 -12.91 -12.32 12.60
N ARG A 84 -14.06 -11.84 13.09
CA ARG A 84 -14.90 -10.88 12.35
C ARG A 84 -14.12 -9.60 12.01
N LEU A 85 -13.42 -9.02 12.99
CA LEU A 85 -12.63 -7.81 12.76
C LEU A 85 -11.50 -8.02 11.75
N ASN A 86 -10.92 -9.23 11.71
CA ASN A 86 -9.90 -9.56 10.74
C ASN A 86 -10.47 -9.69 9.32
N ASP A 87 -11.66 -10.29 9.18
CA ASP A 87 -12.36 -10.40 7.90
C ASP A 87 -12.76 -9.01 7.38
N ASP A 88 -13.38 -8.18 8.22
CA ASP A 88 -13.75 -6.79 7.90
C ASP A 88 -12.51 -5.98 7.48
N LYS A 89 -11.38 -6.17 8.17
CA LYS A 89 -10.11 -5.53 7.82
C LYS A 89 -9.64 -5.98 6.44
N GLN A 90 -9.66 -7.27 6.13
CA GLN A 90 -9.23 -7.78 4.84
C GLN A 90 -10.08 -7.21 3.70
N GLU A 91 -11.40 -7.19 3.86
CA GLU A 91 -12.33 -6.62 2.87
C GLU A 91 -12.04 -5.14 2.64
N HIS A 92 -11.92 -4.33 3.70
CA HIS A 92 -11.58 -2.92 3.57
C HIS A 92 -10.21 -2.71 2.92
N THR A 93 -9.22 -3.55 3.21
CA THR A 93 -7.89 -3.43 2.60
C THR A 93 -7.96 -3.70 1.08
N GLN A 94 -8.82 -4.61 0.65
CA GLN A 94 -9.05 -4.89 -0.77
C GLN A 94 -9.78 -3.72 -1.46
N GLU A 95 -10.84 -3.18 -0.84
CA GLU A 95 -11.57 -2.04 -1.38
C GLU A 95 -10.66 -0.80 -1.52
N LEU A 96 -9.80 -0.56 -0.54
CA LEU A 96 -8.85 0.56 -0.55
C LEU A 96 -7.83 0.41 -1.68
N LYS A 97 -7.35 -0.82 -1.95
CA LYS A 97 -6.48 -1.09 -3.10
C LYS A 97 -7.20 -0.80 -4.43
N ALA A 98 -8.43 -1.27 -4.59
CA ALA A 98 -9.22 -1.03 -5.80
C ALA A 98 -9.45 0.47 -6.05
N LYS A 99 -9.87 1.22 -5.02
CA LYS A 99 -10.06 2.67 -5.13
C LYS A 99 -8.75 3.42 -5.38
N THR A 100 -7.64 2.98 -4.80
CA THR A 100 -6.34 3.58 -5.05
C THR A 100 -5.91 3.41 -6.50
N GLN A 101 -6.16 2.23 -7.10
CA GLN A 101 -5.91 1.98 -8.52
C GLN A 101 -6.80 2.86 -9.41
N GLU A 102 -8.08 2.99 -9.07
CA GLU A 102 -9.01 3.85 -9.81
C GLU A 102 -8.59 5.33 -9.76
N VAL A 103 -8.20 5.83 -8.59
CA VAL A 103 -7.66 7.19 -8.43
C VAL A 103 -6.40 7.38 -9.27
N HIS A 104 -5.51 6.40 -9.33
CA HIS A 104 -4.31 6.48 -10.16
C HIS A 104 -4.67 6.55 -11.66
N ARG A 105 -5.64 5.74 -12.11
CA ARG A 105 -6.14 5.78 -13.49
C ARG A 105 -6.73 7.16 -13.81
N LEU A 106 -7.63 7.66 -12.96
CA LEU A 106 -8.27 8.96 -13.14
C LEU A 106 -7.25 10.10 -13.13
N LYS A 107 -6.24 10.04 -12.26
CA LYS A 107 -5.15 11.03 -12.26
C LYS A 107 -4.39 11.04 -13.59
N SER A 108 -4.05 9.87 -14.14
CA SER A 108 -3.40 9.78 -15.46
C SER A 108 -4.28 10.33 -16.58
N GLU A 109 -5.58 10.04 -16.58
CA GLU A 109 -6.52 10.58 -17.56
C GLU A 109 -6.62 12.11 -17.47
N VAL A 110 -6.67 12.65 -16.25
CA VAL A 110 -6.67 14.11 -16.01
C VAL A 110 -5.35 14.74 -16.45
N GLU A 111 -4.21 14.09 -16.22
CA GLU A 111 -2.90 14.58 -16.66
C GLU A 111 -2.83 14.60 -18.20
N LYS A 112 -3.26 13.53 -18.87
CA LYS A 112 -3.40 13.50 -20.33
C LYS A 112 -4.30 14.62 -20.86
N SER A 113 -5.45 14.85 -20.22
CA SER A 113 -6.37 15.94 -20.60
C SER A 113 -5.76 17.31 -20.37
N LYS A 114 -5.00 17.49 -19.28
CA LYS A 114 -4.29 18.75 -18.99
C LYS A 114 -3.19 19.01 -20.00
N ASP A 115 -2.46 17.98 -20.42
CA ASP A 115 -1.43 18.11 -21.45
C ASP A 115 -2.05 18.43 -22.80
N ILE A 116 -3.15 17.78 -23.19
CA ILE A 116 -3.93 18.15 -24.39
C ILE A 116 -4.36 19.62 -24.32
N ARG A 117 -4.90 20.06 -23.18
CA ARG A 117 -5.31 21.44 -22.98
C ARG A 117 -4.13 22.42 -23.08
N ARG A 118 -2.98 22.08 -22.52
CA ARG A 118 -1.76 22.91 -22.65
C ARG A 118 -1.29 22.98 -24.09
N THR A 119 -1.32 21.87 -24.82
CA THR A 119 -1.00 21.85 -26.26
C THR A 119 -2.00 22.72 -27.03
N MET A 120 -3.29 22.65 -26.70
CA MET A 120 -4.32 23.51 -27.29
C MET A 120 -4.08 24.99 -26.98
N GLU A 121 -3.79 25.36 -25.72
CA GLU A 121 -3.46 26.73 -25.32
C GLU A 121 -2.16 27.22 -26.00
N LEU A 122 -1.14 26.37 -26.16
CA LEU A 122 0.09 26.70 -26.91
C LEU A 122 -0.18 26.94 -28.40
N LEU A 123 -1.03 26.11 -29.02
CA LEU A 123 -1.42 26.24 -30.42
C LEU A 123 -2.35 27.46 -30.64
N GLU A 124 -3.08 27.89 -29.62
CA GLU A 124 -3.95 29.07 -29.64
C GLU A 124 -3.15 30.37 -29.42
N LEU A 125 -2.06 30.32 -28.63
CA LEU A 125 -1.19 31.48 -28.36
C LEU A 125 -0.34 31.95 -29.55
N ASP A 126 -0.10 31.10 -30.55
CA ASP A 126 0.65 31.46 -31.77
C ASP A 126 -0.25 32.00 -32.91
N LEU A 127 -1.55 32.23 -32.65
CA LEU A 127 -2.54 32.68 -33.67
C LEU A 127 -3.23 34.01 -33.35
N GLU A 128 -2.60 34.89 -32.57
CA GLU A 128 -3.04 36.29 -32.56
C GLU A 128 -2.39 37.05 -33.71
N GLU A 129 -3.26 37.60 -34.58
CA GLU A 129 -3.01 38.49 -35.72
C GLU A 129 -2.90 37.82 -37.11
N ASP A 130 -4.04 37.33 -37.61
CA ASP A 130 -4.57 37.81 -38.90
C ASP A 130 -6.09 37.49 -38.99
N ASP A 131 -6.90 38.53 -39.18
CA ASP A 131 -8.38 38.55 -39.19
C ASP A 131 -8.98 37.82 -40.42
N ASP A 132 -8.72 36.53 -40.58
CA ASP A 132 -9.48 35.67 -41.50
C ASP A 132 -10.01 34.45 -40.75
N ASP A 133 -11.34 34.30 -40.70
CA ASP A 133 -12.13 33.25 -40.03
C ASP A 133 -11.81 31.79 -40.48
N GLU A 134 -10.72 31.56 -41.23
CA GLU A 134 -10.30 30.29 -41.81
C GLU A 134 -9.23 29.55 -40.97
N PHE A 135 -8.66 30.18 -39.94
CA PHE A 135 -7.57 29.59 -39.13
C PHE A 135 -7.98 29.16 -37.71
N ARG A 136 -9.20 28.64 -37.52
CA ARG A 136 -9.44 27.79 -36.33
C ARG A 136 -8.67 26.49 -36.51
N LEU A 137 -7.57 26.33 -35.78
CA LEU A 137 -6.71 25.15 -35.90
C LEU A 137 -7.48 23.85 -35.63
N PHE A 138 -8.52 23.92 -34.79
CA PHE A 138 -9.48 22.86 -34.51
C PHE A 138 -10.92 23.41 -34.43
N SER A 139 -11.86 22.75 -35.11
CA SER A 139 -13.29 23.02 -34.95
C SER A 139 -13.80 22.56 -33.57
N SER A 140 -14.85 23.19 -33.04
CA SER A 140 -15.52 22.75 -31.79
C SER A 140 -16.13 21.34 -31.91
N ASP A 141 -16.33 20.87 -33.13
CA ASP A 141 -16.86 19.54 -33.47
C ASP A 141 -15.75 18.56 -33.92
N ALA A 142 -14.48 18.86 -33.64
CA ALA A 142 -13.35 18.04 -34.08
C ALA A 142 -13.45 16.59 -33.57
N GLU A 143 -13.49 15.64 -34.51
CA GLU A 143 -13.45 14.21 -34.21
C GLU A 143 -12.02 13.77 -33.88
N TYR A 144 -11.89 12.94 -32.85
CA TYR A 144 -10.63 12.32 -32.44
C TYR A 144 -10.52 10.92 -33.04
N GLU A 145 -9.45 10.67 -33.78
CA GLU A 145 -9.19 9.38 -34.41
C GLU A 145 -7.75 8.92 -34.11
N ILE A 146 -7.58 7.62 -33.86
CA ILE A 146 -6.27 6.99 -33.78
C ILE A 146 -6.10 6.13 -35.03
N GLU A 147 -5.08 6.43 -35.82
CA GLU A 147 -4.77 5.70 -37.06
C GLU A 147 -3.38 5.05 -36.97
N GLU A 148 -3.27 3.80 -37.43
CA GLU A 148 -1.99 3.15 -37.65
C GLU A 148 -1.36 3.68 -38.94
N MET A 149 -0.29 4.46 -38.81
CA MET A 149 0.40 5.09 -39.95
C MET A 149 1.27 4.09 -40.73
N GLY A 150 1.69 3.00 -40.07
CA GLY A 150 2.53 1.97 -40.67
C GLY A 150 3.56 1.42 -39.70
N PHE A 151 4.66 0.89 -40.24
CA PHE A 151 5.74 0.25 -39.49
C PHE A 151 7.10 0.84 -39.84
N VAL A 152 7.98 0.94 -38.85
CA VAL A 152 9.39 1.27 -39.04
C VAL A 152 10.24 0.03 -38.81
N ALA A 153 11.06 -0.30 -39.79
CA ALA A 153 12.07 -1.35 -39.70
C ALA A 153 13.32 -0.79 -39.02
N VAL A 154 13.78 -1.45 -37.96
CA VAL A 154 14.99 -1.09 -37.21
C VAL A 154 15.97 -2.25 -37.28
N ASP A 155 17.19 -1.97 -37.73
CA ASP A 155 18.29 -2.95 -37.90
C ASP A 155 19.55 -2.56 -37.11
N SER A 156 19.47 -1.47 -36.34
CA SER A 156 20.55 -0.92 -35.53
C SER A 156 20.21 -0.87 -34.03
N GLY A 157 19.03 -1.35 -33.65
CA GLY A 157 18.43 -1.14 -32.34
C GLY A 157 18.14 0.33 -32.00
N GLN A 158 18.10 1.21 -33.01
CA GLN A 158 17.98 2.66 -32.83
C GLN A 158 16.98 3.25 -33.84
N LEU A 159 16.24 4.27 -33.42
CA LEU A 159 15.32 5.03 -34.26
C LEU A 159 15.67 6.51 -34.17
N MET A 160 15.70 7.19 -35.32
CA MET A 160 15.96 8.62 -35.40
C MET A 160 14.77 9.34 -36.05
N ILE A 161 14.38 10.47 -35.49
CA ILE A 161 13.40 11.40 -36.05
C ILE A 161 14.13 12.69 -36.39
N THR A 162 14.03 13.11 -37.65
CA THR A 162 14.65 14.32 -38.17
C THR A 162 13.80 14.88 -39.29
N ASP A 163 13.89 16.18 -39.54
CA ASP A 163 13.40 16.76 -40.78
C ASP A 163 14.22 16.20 -41.95
N PRO A 164 13.58 15.68 -43.02
CA PRO A 164 14.28 15.25 -44.23
C PRO A 164 15.16 16.32 -44.86
N CYS A 165 14.82 17.60 -44.74
CA CYS A 165 15.60 18.71 -45.31
C CYS A 165 16.99 18.82 -44.69
N TYR A 166 17.13 18.49 -43.41
CA TYR A 166 18.41 18.55 -42.71
C TYR A 166 19.33 17.39 -43.07
N ILE A 167 18.79 16.27 -43.56
CA ILE A 167 19.60 15.11 -43.96
C ILE A 167 20.58 15.48 -45.09
N ASP A 168 20.19 16.36 -46.01
CA ASP A 168 21.08 16.77 -47.11
C ASP A 168 21.99 17.95 -46.73
N SER A 169 21.48 18.89 -45.91
CA SER A 169 22.20 20.14 -45.61
C SER A 169 23.09 20.08 -44.36
N GLU A 170 22.66 19.38 -43.32
CA GLU A 170 23.27 19.44 -41.99
C GLU A 170 23.98 18.14 -41.58
N TRP A 171 23.67 17.02 -42.25
CA TRP A 171 24.22 15.71 -41.91
C TRP A 171 25.74 15.66 -42.02
N GLN A 172 26.39 15.26 -40.93
CA GLN A 172 27.84 15.17 -40.85
C GLN A 172 28.30 13.72 -41.03
N ASP A 173 29.33 13.52 -41.85
CA ASP A 173 29.97 12.21 -42.06
C ASP A 173 31.07 11.98 -41.00
N THR A 174 30.63 11.92 -39.74
CA THR A 174 31.51 11.64 -38.61
C THR A 174 31.67 10.13 -38.45
N GLU A 175 32.92 9.65 -38.46
CA GLU A 175 33.19 8.24 -38.21
C GLU A 175 32.78 7.83 -36.79
N PHE A 176 32.05 6.72 -36.70
CA PHE A 176 31.66 6.15 -35.41
C PHE A 176 32.82 5.36 -34.82
N GLU A 177 33.31 5.82 -33.67
CA GLU A 177 34.32 5.12 -32.88
C GLU A 177 33.62 4.37 -31.74
N ASP A 178 33.54 3.03 -31.84
CA ASP A 178 33.04 2.19 -30.74
C ASP A 178 34.12 2.08 -29.65
N ILE A 179 34.21 3.09 -28.78
CA ILE A 179 35.19 3.14 -27.70
C ILE A 179 34.63 2.40 -26.47
N ARG A 180 34.72 1.07 -26.46
CA ARG A 180 34.44 0.32 -25.21
C ARG A 180 35.74 0.08 -24.47
N LEU A 181 35.90 0.72 -23.31
CA LEU A 181 37.09 0.59 -22.49
C LEU A 181 36.80 -0.30 -21.28
N LEU A 182 37.68 -1.27 -21.07
CA LEU A 182 37.73 -2.11 -19.88
C LEU A 182 38.98 -1.73 -19.10
N LYS A 183 38.82 -1.46 -17.81
CA LYS A 183 39.92 -1.19 -16.89
C LYS A 183 40.17 -2.41 -16.03
N ASP A 184 41.41 -2.87 -16.00
CA ASP A 184 41.85 -3.86 -15.04
C ASP A 184 42.11 -3.19 -13.68
N LYS A 185 41.52 -3.74 -12.61
CA LYS A 185 41.72 -3.26 -11.24
C LYS A 185 43.12 -3.56 -10.69
N GLU A 186 43.76 -4.63 -11.14
CA GLU A 186 45.03 -5.08 -10.56
C GLU A 186 46.23 -4.37 -11.20
N THR A 187 46.20 -4.22 -12.53
CA THR A 187 47.29 -3.60 -13.28
C THR A 187 47.04 -2.13 -13.61
N GLY A 188 45.79 -1.68 -13.56
CA GLY A 188 45.39 -0.35 -14.02
C GLY A 188 45.45 -0.18 -15.54
N ALA A 189 45.70 -1.24 -16.30
CA ALA A 189 45.71 -1.23 -17.75
C ALA A 189 44.29 -1.01 -18.32
N ILE A 190 44.22 -0.30 -19.44
CA ILE A 190 42.97 -0.02 -20.15
C ILE A 190 43.02 -0.79 -21.47
N TYR A 191 41.99 -1.59 -21.72
CA TYR A 191 41.81 -2.39 -22.93
C TYR A 191 40.62 -1.85 -23.74
N GLN A 192 40.79 -1.71 -25.04
CA GLN A 192 39.77 -1.18 -25.96
C GLN A 192 39.22 -2.29 -26.88
N PHE A 193 37.89 -2.38 -26.95
CA PHE A 193 37.21 -3.27 -27.91
C PHE A 193 37.54 -2.90 -29.36
N ARG A 194 37.71 -3.92 -30.22
CA ARG A 194 38.17 -3.87 -31.63
C ARG A 194 39.63 -3.44 -31.86
N LYS A 195 40.34 -2.96 -30.84
CA LYS A 195 41.78 -2.67 -30.91
C LYS A 195 42.60 -3.75 -30.21
N ASP A 196 42.26 -4.04 -28.96
CA ASP A 196 42.98 -5.01 -28.12
C ASP A 196 42.29 -6.39 -28.09
N PHE A 197 40.99 -6.44 -28.35
CA PHE A 197 40.24 -7.70 -28.50
C PHE A 197 39.04 -7.53 -29.43
N SER A 198 38.73 -8.54 -30.25
CA SER A 198 37.68 -8.46 -31.29
C SER A 198 36.30 -8.96 -30.86
N ASN A 199 36.24 -9.81 -29.84
CA ASN A 199 35.02 -10.38 -29.27
C ASN A 199 35.23 -10.65 -27.77
N TYR A 200 34.14 -10.67 -27.00
CA TYR A 200 34.21 -10.89 -25.54
C TYR A 200 34.59 -12.33 -25.16
N GLU A 201 34.64 -13.24 -26.13
CA GLU A 201 35.16 -14.61 -25.99
C GLU A 201 36.65 -14.72 -26.38
N ALA A 202 37.25 -13.66 -26.95
CA ALA A 202 38.70 -13.66 -27.14
C ALA A 202 39.42 -13.56 -25.79
N LYS A 203 40.66 -14.05 -25.81
CA LYS A 203 41.62 -13.82 -24.74
C LYS A 203 42.40 -12.56 -25.06
N ILE A 204 42.63 -11.73 -24.06
CA ILE A 204 43.52 -10.58 -24.16
C ILE A 204 44.95 -11.08 -23.97
N ASP A 205 45.90 -10.58 -24.76
CA ASP A 205 47.31 -10.90 -24.61
C ASP A 205 47.79 -10.60 -23.18
N GLY A 206 48.12 -11.65 -22.42
CA GLY A 206 48.50 -11.58 -21.02
C GLY A 206 47.55 -12.24 -20.02
N PHE A 207 46.37 -12.71 -20.46
CA PHE A 207 45.41 -13.44 -19.63
C PHE A 207 45.08 -14.82 -20.20
N ASP A 208 44.97 -15.82 -19.33
CA ASP A 208 44.55 -17.18 -19.71
C ASP A 208 43.01 -17.34 -19.81
N GLU A 209 42.26 -16.39 -19.24
CA GLU A 209 40.80 -16.33 -19.16
C GLU A 209 40.22 -15.45 -20.28
N THR A 210 38.95 -15.67 -20.63
CA THR A 210 38.23 -14.85 -21.63
C THR A 210 37.79 -13.50 -21.05
N VAL A 211 37.53 -12.51 -21.90
CA VAL A 211 37.05 -11.19 -21.43
C VAL A 211 35.75 -11.30 -20.63
N ASN A 212 34.83 -12.19 -21.02
CA ASN A 212 33.61 -12.46 -20.26
C ASN A 212 33.88 -13.02 -18.87
N GLU A 213 34.82 -13.96 -18.73
CA GLU A 213 35.22 -14.53 -17.44
C GLU A 213 35.92 -13.50 -16.56
N LEU A 214 36.71 -12.59 -17.16
CA LEU A 214 37.38 -11.49 -16.47
C LEU A 214 36.42 -10.39 -16.00
N ILE A 215 35.34 -10.14 -16.74
CA ILE A 215 34.25 -9.26 -16.32
C ILE A 215 33.43 -9.94 -15.20
N ALA A 216 33.10 -11.22 -15.35
CA ALA A 216 32.32 -11.99 -14.37
C ALA A 216 33.05 -12.16 -13.03
N SER A 217 34.37 -12.30 -13.06
CA SER A 217 35.23 -12.32 -11.86
C SER A 217 35.44 -10.93 -11.24
N GLY A 218 34.97 -9.86 -11.88
CA GLY A 218 35.07 -8.48 -11.39
C GLY A 218 36.47 -7.85 -11.50
N ARG A 219 37.36 -8.50 -12.26
CA ARG A 219 38.73 -8.04 -12.52
C ARG A 219 38.79 -6.92 -13.55
N LEU A 220 37.95 -7.02 -14.59
CA LEU A 220 37.72 -5.97 -15.58
C LEU A 220 36.44 -5.20 -15.26
N GLU A 221 36.54 -3.89 -15.10
CA GLU A 221 35.40 -2.98 -15.01
C GLU A 221 35.24 -2.20 -16.31
N GLN A 222 34.00 -2.11 -16.78
CA GLN A 222 33.68 -1.25 -17.93
C GLN A 222 33.73 0.21 -17.49
N ILE A 223 34.55 1.02 -18.17
CA ILE A 223 34.54 2.46 -17.98
C ILE A 223 33.36 3.01 -18.77
N GLU A 224 32.47 3.71 -18.07
CA GLU A 224 31.46 4.54 -18.71
C GLU A 224 32.14 5.75 -19.33
N ILE A 225 32.00 5.89 -20.65
CA ILE A 225 32.49 7.04 -21.39
C ILE A 225 31.32 8.00 -21.57
N ASP A 226 31.50 9.22 -21.11
CA ASP A 226 30.59 10.30 -21.43
C ASP A 226 30.84 10.77 -22.86
N TYR A 227 29.91 10.45 -23.76
CA TYR A 227 29.96 10.85 -25.16
C TYR A 227 29.26 12.20 -25.41
N SER A 228 28.82 12.92 -24.37
CA SER A 228 28.04 14.16 -24.52
C SER A 228 28.73 15.22 -25.38
N SER A 229 30.07 15.25 -25.41
CA SER A 229 30.84 16.20 -26.23
C SER A 229 31.04 15.78 -27.69
N LYS A 230 30.59 14.58 -28.08
CA LYS A 230 30.69 14.02 -29.45
C LYS A 230 29.31 13.87 -30.12
N VAL A 231 28.26 14.41 -29.51
CA VAL A 231 26.89 14.33 -30.05
C VAL A 231 26.71 15.39 -31.13
N ASP A 232 26.80 14.95 -32.38
CA ASP A 232 26.56 15.77 -33.58
C ASP A 232 25.42 15.16 -34.40
N PHE A 233 24.82 15.93 -35.32
CA PHE A 233 23.86 15.41 -36.29
C PHE A 233 24.54 14.51 -37.34
N SER A 234 24.80 13.27 -36.94
CA SER A 234 25.49 12.23 -37.71
C SER A 234 25.06 10.84 -37.22
N TYR A 235 25.41 9.80 -37.98
CA TYR A 235 25.25 8.42 -37.52
C TYR A 235 26.01 8.16 -36.21
N ALA A 236 27.24 8.68 -36.09
CA ALA A 236 28.04 8.52 -34.87
C ALA A 236 27.37 9.19 -33.66
N GLY A 237 26.86 10.41 -33.82
CA GLY A 237 26.14 11.13 -32.76
C GLY A 237 24.84 10.46 -32.32
N ALA A 238 24.10 9.86 -33.26
CA ALA A 238 22.93 9.03 -32.95
C ALA A 238 23.32 7.79 -32.12
N CYS A 239 24.42 7.11 -32.49
CA CYS A 239 24.94 5.98 -31.73
C CYS A 239 25.38 6.39 -30.31
N TYR A 240 26.13 7.47 -30.18
CA TYR A 240 26.58 7.98 -28.88
C TYR A 240 25.39 8.35 -27.97
N SER A 241 24.35 8.96 -28.53
CA SER A 241 23.13 9.34 -27.80
C SER A 241 22.36 8.12 -27.28
N THR A 242 22.25 7.07 -28.08
CA THR A 242 21.50 5.85 -27.74
C THR A 242 22.30 4.84 -26.90
N LEU A 243 23.63 4.91 -26.95
CA LEU A 243 24.54 4.16 -26.07
C LEU A 243 24.63 4.75 -24.65
N SER A 244 24.18 6.00 -24.46
CA SER A 244 24.08 6.60 -23.13
C SER A 244 23.17 5.79 -22.20
N GLU A 245 23.32 5.98 -20.89
CA GLU A 245 22.47 5.35 -19.88
C GLU A 245 20.97 5.66 -20.12
N ARG A 246 20.68 6.89 -20.56
CA ARG A 246 19.31 7.34 -20.88
C ARG A 246 18.72 6.63 -22.09
N GLY A 247 19.56 6.20 -23.03
CA GLY A 247 19.12 5.54 -24.26
C GLY A 247 18.43 6.46 -25.27
N TYR A 248 18.52 7.79 -25.12
CA TYR A 248 18.02 8.77 -26.08
C TYR A 248 18.83 10.07 -26.01
N GLY A 249 18.78 10.88 -27.08
CA GLY A 249 19.41 12.19 -27.12
C GLY A 249 18.97 13.06 -28.30
N SER A 250 18.98 14.38 -28.10
CA SER A 250 18.77 15.38 -29.14
C SER A 250 20.07 15.58 -29.92
N LEU A 251 19.97 15.66 -31.24
CA LEU A 251 21.08 15.91 -32.15
C LEU A 251 21.10 17.40 -32.53
N PRO A 252 22.22 18.09 -32.31
CA PRO A 252 22.33 19.51 -32.64
C PRO A 252 22.69 19.74 -34.12
N PHE A 253 22.28 20.89 -34.64
CA PHE A 253 22.74 21.44 -35.92
C PHE A 253 24.25 21.69 -35.92
N GLN A 254 24.86 21.89 -37.10
CA GLN A 254 26.30 22.15 -37.22
C GLN A 254 26.77 23.37 -36.42
N LEU A 255 25.89 24.36 -36.25
CA LEU A 255 26.14 25.58 -35.46
C LEU A 255 25.94 25.39 -33.94
N GLY A 256 25.59 24.18 -33.48
CA GLY A 256 25.42 23.82 -32.07
C GLY A 256 24.03 24.11 -31.49
N HIS A 257 23.06 24.51 -32.32
CA HIS A 257 21.67 24.68 -31.88
C HIS A 257 20.97 23.32 -31.79
N GLU A 258 20.10 23.11 -30.80
CA GLU A 258 19.32 21.87 -30.70
C GLU A 258 18.19 21.84 -31.74
N GLY A 259 17.79 20.63 -32.16
CA GLY A 259 16.59 20.42 -32.98
C GLY A 259 16.83 19.87 -34.39
N ALA A 260 18.05 19.45 -34.73
CA ALA A 260 18.30 18.79 -36.00
C ALA A 260 17.62 17.41 -36.04
N GLY A 261 17.64 16.68 -34.92
CA GLY A 261 16.88 15.45 -34.78
C GLY A 261 16.89 14.90 -33.35
N ILE A 262 16.25 13.76 -33.14
CA ILE A 262 16.29 13.01 -31.88
C ILE A 262 16.50 11.53 -32.19
N ALA A 263 17.39 10.88 -31.44
CA ALA A 263 17.64 9.45 -31.52
C ALA A 263 17.19 8.74 -30.24
N VAL A 264 16.59 7.56 -30.38
CA VAL A 264 16.11 6.72 -29.28
C VAL A 264 16.52 5.26 -29.48
N ARG A 265 16.85 4.57 -28.39
CA ARG A 265 17.15 3.14 -28.36
C ARG A 265 15.86 2.35 -28.27
N THR A 266 15.72 1.31 -29.08
CA THR A 266 14.58 0.38 -29.00
C THR A 266 14.78 -0.62 -27.87
N ILE A 267 13.68 -1.15 -27.31
CA ILE A 267 13.73 -2.06 -26.16
C ILE A 267 14.23 -3.44 -26.58
N LEU A 268 13.68 -3.99 -27.67
CA LEU A 268 14.00 -5.34 -28.15
C LEU A 268 15.12 -5.36 -29.19
N GLY A 269 15.74 -4.21 -29.48
CA GLY A 269 16.72 -4.08 -30.54
C GLY A 269 16.06 -4.06 -31.92
N ASP A 270 16.54 -4.92 -32.81
CA ASP A 270 16.11 -4.95 -34.20
C ASP A 270 14.70 -5.52 -34.34
N GLY A 271 13.91 -4.99 -35.27
CA GLY A 271 12.52 -5.39 -35.45
C GLY A 271 11.66 -4.43 -36.28
N MET A 272 10.38 -4.76 -36.37
CA MET A 272 9.36 -3.93 -37.02
C MET A 272 8.45 -3.33 -35.95
N TYR A 273 8.45 -2.01 -35.82
CA TYR A 273 7.69 -1.31 -34.78
C TYR A 273 6.53 -0.53 -35.40
N PRO A 274 5.28 -0.72 -34.92
CA PRO A 274 4.13 0.03 -35.43
C PRO A 274 4.15 1.48 -34.96
N VAL A 275 3.69 2.36 -35.84
CA VAL A 275 3.60 3.82 -35.63
C VAL A 275 2.14 4.24 -35.70
N TYR A 276 1.73 5.01 -34.70
CA TYR A 276 0.36 5.50 -34.59
C TYR A 276 0.35 7.04 -34.61
N ALA A 277 -0.69 7.60 -35.23
CA ALA A 277 -1.02 9.01 -35.13
C ALA A 277 -2.33 9.20 -34.38
N GLU A 278 -2.34 10.18 -33.47
CA GLU A 278 -3.56 10.79 -32.96
C GLU A 278 -3.91 11.96 -33.88
N LYS A 279 -5.07 11.85 -34.53
CA LYS A 279 -5.63 12.87 -35.41
C LYS A 279 -6.76 13.61 -34.72
N TYR A 280 -6.77 14.92 -34.88
CA TYR A 280 -7.89 15.79 -34.52
C TYR A 280 -8.31 16.54 -35.78
N ASP A 281 -9.57 16.40 -36.19
CA ASP A 281 -10.11 17.07 -37.39
C ASP A 281 -9.26 16.77 -38.66
N GLY A 282 -8.82 15.52 -38.80
CA GLY A 282 -7.97 15.05 -39.89
C GLY A 282 -6.49 15.49 -39.82
N LYS A 283 -6.11 16.36 -38.88
CA LYS A 283 -4.72 16.81 -38.67
C LYS A 283 -4.02 15.96 -37.63
N ILE A 284 -2.78 15.57 -37.89
CA ILE A 284 -1.97 14.79 -36.95
C ILE A 284 -1.48 15.72 -35.83
N VAL A 285 -1.82 15.41 -34.58
CA VAL A 285 -1.44 16.20 -33.39
C VAL A 285 -0.38 15.48 -32.56
N ARG A 286 -0.37 14.15 -32.59
CA ARG A 286 0.66 13.34 -31.92
C ARG A 286 1.02 12.15 -32.78
N VAL A 287 2.31 11.84 -32.86
CA VAL A 287 2.83 10.58 -33.38
C VAL A 287 3.54 9.86 -32.26
N TYR A 288 3.31 8.56 -32.12
CA TYR A 288 4.02 7.73 -31.17
C TYR A 288 4.38 6.36 -31.77
N PHE A 289 5.53 5.85 -31.33
CA PHE A 289 6.08 4.56 -31.74
C PHE A 289 5.83 3.56 -30.63
N ASN A 290 5.22 2.41 -30.93
CA ASN A 290 5.11 1.35 -29.94
C ASN A 290 6.32 0.43 -30.03
N LEU A 291 7.18 0.46 -29.00
CA LEU A 291 8.43 -0.31 -28.94
C LEU A 291 8.29 -1.65 -28.19
N ILE A 292 7.06 -2.08 -27.91
CA ILE A 292 6.69 -3.31 -27.18
C ILE A 292 5.63 -4.10 -27.96
#